data_AF-A0A7Y7NKM5-F1
#
_entry.id   AF-A0A7Y7NKM5-F1
#
_cell.length_a   1.000
_cell.length_b   1.000
_cell.length_c   1.000
_cell.angle_alpha   90.00
_cell.angle_beta   90.00
_cell.angle_gamma   90.00
#
_symmetry.space_group_name_H-M   'P 1'
#
loop_
_entity.id
_entity.type
_entity.pdbx_description
1 polymer ?
#
loop_
_entity_poly.entity_id
_entity_poly.type
_entity_poly.pdbx_seq_one_letter_code
_entity_poly.pdbx_strand_id
1 'polypeptide(L)'
;MDKPELFYLVSGRMFRTVKDETNLIEVYKVFKDENPIIAREQAFSYYQSYIDVLLESKGKSYISHSKAEEELKPFLSSFKSQYVELSGQTIEDMALDVDCDKGLGISYIMSNSKSFLNIAGHTLFEDSHLIHYIDNQFTDLKPYVLDELILEYSLYEKFEYGRKNYKIDFDISGLFEDTIIKPILKTPIYFGIYDLESILNMI
;
A
#
# COMPACT_ATOMS: atom_id res chain seq x y z
N MET A 1 -21.02 22.56 -3.15
CA MET A 1 -20.05 21.64 -3.79
C MET A 1 -20.50 20.26 -3.38
N ASP A 2 -20.82 19.39 -4.33
CA ASP A 2 -21.33 18.05 -4.00
C ASP A 2 -20.24 17.24 -3.31
N LYS A 3 -20.63 16.46 -2.29
CA LYS A 3 -19.75 15.61 -1.49
C LYS A 3 -19.43 14.34 -2.32
N PRO A 4 -18.20 14.20 -2.85
CA PRO A 4 -17.87 13.11 -3.77
C PRO A 4 -17.66 11.80 -3.01
N GLU A 5 -18.30 10.71 -3.41
CA GLU A 5 -18.13 9.41 -2.75
C GLU A 5 -16.65 9.00 -2.73
N LEU A 6 -16.17 8.56 -1.57
CA LEU A 6 -14.82 8.05 -1.33
C LEU A 6 -14.93 6.58 -0.96
N PHE A 7 -14.26 5.71 -1.70
CA PHE A 7 -14.33 4.26 -1.53
C PHE A 7 -12.93 3.65 -1.56
N TYR A 8 -12.82 2.38 -1.18
CA TYR A 8 -11.54 1.70 -0.99
C TYR A 8 -11.41 0.49 -1.91
N LEU A 9 -10.18 0.23 -2.35
CA LEU A 9 -9.81 -0.92 -3.15
C LEU A 9 -8.71 -1.68 -2.41
N VAL A 10 -8.93 -2.98 -2.21
CA VAL A 10 -7.88 -3.92 -1.86
C VAL A 10 -7.49 -4.67 -3.13
N SER A 11 -6.23 -4.52 -3.55
CA SER A 11 -5.72 -5.17 -4.75
C SER A 11 -4.30 -5.65 -4.59
N GLY A 12 -3.94 -6.73 -5.27
CA GLY A 12 -2.61 -7.28 -5.19
C GLY A 12 -2.43 -8.58 -5.96
N ARG A 13 -1.17 -8.97 -6.12
CA ARG A 13 -0.77 -10.26 -6.70
C ARG A 13 0.34 -10.84 -5.85
N MET A 14 0.21 -12.11 -5.48
CA MET A 14 1.19 -12.79 -4.63
C MET A 14 1.40 -14.22 -5.13
N PHE A 15 2.57 -14.79 -4.89
CA PHE A 15 2.79 -16.20 -5.13
C PHE A 15 1.97 -17.04 -4.16
N ARG A 16 1.38 -18.13 -4.64
CA ARG A 16 0.76 -19.12 -3.72
C ARG A 16 1.83 -19.90 -2.98
N THR A 17 2.92 -20.23 -3.65
CA THR A 17 4.12 -20.87 -3.09
C THR A 17 5.35 -20.42 -3.85
N VAL A 18 6.51 -20.36 -3.18
CA VAL A 18 7.81 -19.99 -3.79
C VAL A 18 8.17 -20.86 -5.00
N LYS A 19 7.69 -22.12 -5.05
CA LYS A 19 8.08 -23.11 -6.06
C LYS A 19 7.23 -23.07 -7.32
N ASP A 20 6.16 -22.29 -7.35
CA ASP A 20 5.22 -22.23 -8.47
C ASP A 20 4.92 -20.77 -8.82
N GLU A 21 5.78 -20.22 -9.68
CA GLU A 21 5.72 -18.83 -10.14
C GLU A 21 4.52 -18.55 -11.05
N THR A 22 3.88 -19.60 -11.57
CA THR A 22 2.73 -19.48 -12.47
C THR A 22 1.40 -19.44 -11.72
N ASN A 23 1.41 -19.84 -10.44
CA ASN A 23 0.22 -19.93 -9.61
C ASN A 23 0.15 -18.74 -8.65
N LEU A 24 -0.40 -17.66 -9.19
CA LEU A 24 -0.59 -16.41 -8.46
C LEU A 24 -1.95 -16.38 -7.75
N ILE A 25 -1.94 -15.81 -6.56
CA ILE A 25 -3.12 -15.34 -5.86
C ILE A 25 -3.35 -13.91 -6.32
N GLU A 26 -4.45 -13.69 -7.05
CA GLU A 26 -4.90 -12.35 -7.41
C GLU A 26 -5.97 -11.89 -6.43
N VAL A 27 -5.80 -10.69 -5.90
CA VAL A 27 -6.74 -10.06 -4.99
C VAL A 27 -7.25 -8.79 -5.66
N TYR A 28 -8.57 -8.64 -5.71
CA TYR A 28 -9.24 -7.44 -6.17
C TYR A 28 -10.60 -7.35 -5.50
N LYS A 29 -10.81 -6.32 -4.67
CA LYS A 29 -12.11 -6.08 -4.02
C LYS A 29 -12.32 -4.61 -3.69
N VAL A 30 -13.46 -4.09 -4.15
CA VAL A 30 -13.91 -2.73 -3.88
C VAL A 30 -14.83 -2.72 -2.66
N PHE A 31 -14.65 -1.73 -1.78
CA PHE A 31 -15.43 -1.49 -0.58
C PHE A 31 -16.04 -0.10 -0.66
N LYS A 32 -17.38 -0.05 -0.65
CA LYS A 32 -18.17 1.18 -0.72
C LYS A 32 -19.11 1.23 0.46
N ASP A 33 -19.27 2.42 1.02
CA ASP A 33 -20.21 2.70 2.09
C ASP A 33 -20.57 4.20 2.04
N GLU A 34 -21.78 4.55 2.48
CA GLU A 34 -22.19 5.97 2.59
C GLU A 34 -21.29 6.74 3.56
N ASN A 35 -20.72 6.04 4.56
CA ASN A 35 -19.70 6.55 5.45
C ASN A 35 -18.33 5.94 5.12
N PRO A 36 -17.42 6.68 4.46
CA PRO A 36 -16.16 6.12 3.97
C PRO A 36 -15.30 5.45 5.04
N ILE A 37 -15.40 5.86 6.32
CA ILE A 37 -14.64 5.20 7.39
C ILE A 37 -15.05 3.74 7.59
N ILE A 38 -16.31 3.39 7.30
CA ILE A 38 -16.80 2.01 7.38
C ILE A 38 -16.23 1.20 6.21
N ALA A 39 -16.22 1.77 4.99
CA ALA A 39 -15.55 1.14 3.84
C ALA A 39 -14.05 0.93 4.09
N ARG A 40 -13.39 1.89 4.74
CA ARG A 40 -11.99 1.79 5.17
C ARG A 40 -11.80 0.62 6.13
N GLU A 41 -12.61 0.54 7.19
CA GLU A 41 -12.54 -0.57 8.17
C GLU A 41 -12.70 -1.94 7.50
N GLN A 42 -13.65 -2.07 6.58
CA GLN A 42 -13.87 -3.31 5.84
C GLN A 42 -12.69 -3.67 4.94
N ALA A 43 -12.11 -2.69 4.24
CA ALA A 43 -10.93 -2.89 3.41
C ALA A 43 -9.73 -3.36 4.23
N PHE A 44 -9.46 -2.72 5.38
CA PHE A 44 -8.38 -3.13 6.29
C PHE A 44 -8.63 -4.51 6.90
N SER A 45 -9.88 -4.83 7.27
CA SER A 45 -10.23 -6.16 7.79
C SER A 45 -10.03 -7.25 6.72
N TYR A 46 -10.45 -6.99 5.48
CA TYR A 46 -10.25 -7.91 4.38
C TYR A 46 -8.77 -8.11 4.05
N TYR A 47 -8.01 -7.02 3.97
CA TYR A 47 -6.56 -7.06 3.82
C TYR A 47 -5.90 -7.90 4.92
N GLN A 48 -6.22 -7.64 6.19
CA GLN A 48 -5.65 -8.35 7.32
C GLN A 48 -5.96 -9.85 7.26
N SER A 49 -7.14 -10.25 6.78
CA SER A 49 -7.48 -11.67 6.64
C SER A 49 -6.54 -12.43 5.69
N TYR A 50 -6.02 -11.78 4.64
CA TYR A 50 -4.99 -12.38 3.79
C TYR A 50 -3.66 -12.51 4.53
N ILE A 51 -3.25 -11.46 5.25
CA ILE A 51 -2.02 -11.47 6.04
C ILE A 51 -2.07 -12.60 7.08
N ASP A 52 -3.19 -12.74 7.78
CA ASP A 52 -3.40 -13.77 8.80
C ASP A 52 -3.34 -15.18 8.19
N VAL A 53 -4.04 -15.43 7.08
CA VAL A 53 -4.02 -16.74 6.40
C VAL A 53 -2.62 -17.10 5.90
N LEU A 54 -1.90 -16.15 5.31
CA LEU A 54 -0.55 -16.38 4.81
C LEU A 54 0.44 -16.65 5.95
N LEU A 55 0.34 -15.93 7.07
CA LEU A 55 1.16 -16.19 8.26
C LEU A 55 0.81 -17.52 8.91
N GLU A 56 -0.49 -17.86 9.01
CA GLU A 56 -0.96 -19.13 9.58
C GLU A 56 -0.45 -20.32 8.77
N SER A 57 -0.38 -20.20 7.43
CA SER A 57 0.23 -21.22 6.57
C SER A 57 1.70 -21.51 6.87
N LYS A 58 2.37 -20.58 7.58
CA LYS A 58 3.75 -20.69 8.07
C LYS A 58 3.84 -21.03 9.56
N GLY A 59 2.71 -21.29 10.21
CA GLY A 59 2.62 -21.52 11.66
C GLY A 59 2.92 -20.27 12.50
N LYS A 60 2.65 -19.08 11.96
CA LYS A 60 2.91 -17.78 12.60
C LYS A 60 1.62 -16.98 12.76
N SER A 61 1.63 -16.02 13.69
CA SER A 61 0.55 -15.05 13.89
C SER A 61 1.05 -13.64 13.57
N TYR A 62 0.14 -12.73 13.26
CA TYR A 62 0.49 -11.32 13.08
C TYR A 62 1.02 -10.71 14.40
N ILE A 63 2.15 -10.00 14.31
CA ILE A 63 2.79 -9.32 15.45
C ILE A 63 2.88 -7.82 15.18
N SER A 64 3.47 -7.46 14.03
CA SER A 64 3.61 -6.09 13.56
C SER A 64 3.67 -6.09 12.04
N HIS A 65 3.50 -4.91 11.44
CA HIS A 65 3.61 -4.74 10.01
C HIS A 65 5.00 -5.13 9.49
N SER A 66 6.07 -4.64 10.12
CA SER A 66 7.45 -4.97 9.76
C SER A 66 7.78 -6.46 9.87
N LYS A 67 7.25 -7.14 10.90
CA LYS A 67 7.42 -8.59 11.00
C LYS A 67 6.61 -9.34 9.95
N ALA A 68 5.42 -8.85 9.59
CA ALA A 68 4.69 -9.44 8.48
C ALA A 68 5.45 -9.30 7.15
N GLU A 69 6.07 -8.15 6.87
CA GLU A 69 6.92 -7.94 5.68
C GLU A 69 8.05 -8.99 5.58
N GLU A 70 8.83 -9.13 6.65
CA GLU A 70 9.91 -10.12 6.73
C GLU A 70 9.40 -11.55 6.50
N GLU A 71 8.29 -11.90 7.15
CA GLU A 71 7.76 -13.26 7.14
C GLU A 71 7.05 -13.62 5.84
N LEU A 72 6.43 -12.66 5.17
CA LEU A 72 5.67 -12.87 3.95
C LEU A 72 6.50 -12.69 2.68
N LYS A 73 7.77 -12.28 2.78
CA LYS A 73 8.70 -12.19 1.64
C LYS A 73 8.67 -13.39 0.67
N PRO A 74 8.56 -14.66 1.12
CA PRO A 74 8.45 -15.80 0.19
C PRO A 74 7.17 -15.85 -0.67
N PHE A 75 6.13 -15.10 -0.30
CA PHE A 75 4.92 -14.93 -1.13
C PHE A 75 5.01 -13.72 -2.05
N LEU A 76 5.98 -12.84 -1.83
CA LEU A 76 6.16 -11.57 -2.53
C LEU A 76 7.34 -11.59 -3.50
N SER A 77 8.25 -12.57 -3.36
CA SER A 77 9.46 -12.69 -4.17
C SER A 77 9.70 -14.11 -4.63
N SER A 78 10.06 -14.26 -5.91
CA SER A 78 10.70 -15.45 -6.46
C SER A 78 12.20 -15.51 -6.12
N PHE A 79 12.76 -14.42 -5.56
CA PHE A 79 14.19 -14.24 -5.29
C PHE A 79 15.07 -14.29 -6.54
N LYS A 80 14.48 -14.02 -7.71
CA LYS A 80 15.20 -13.91 -8.98
C LYS A 80 15.49 -12.44 -9.28
N SER A 81 16.61 -12.21 -9.96
CA SER A 81 16.94 -10.92 -10.54
C SER A 81 17.16 -11.11 -12.03
N GLN A 82 16.62 -10.19 -12.84
CA GLN A 82 16.99 -10.09 -14.25
C GLN A 82 18.00 -8.98 -14.42
N TYR A 83 19.00 -9.20 -15.26
CA TYR A 83 20.00 -8.19 -15.58
C TYR A 83 19.78 -7.70 -17.00
N VAL A 84 19.95 -6.40 -17.21
CA VAL A 84 19.88 -5.81 -18.55
C VAL A 84 21.19 -6.10 -19.28
N GLU A 85 21.08 -6.70 -20.46
CA GLU A 85 22.20 -6.84 -21.39
C GLU A 85 22.19 -5.69 -22.39
N LEU A 86 23.27 -4.91 -22.44
CA LEU A 86 23.50 -3.86 -23.42
C LEU A 86 24.79 -4.14 -24.19
N SER A 87 24.68 -4.30 -25.50
CA SER A 87 25.82 -4.60 -26.40
C SER A 87 26.65 -5.83 -26.00
N GLY A 88 26.01 -6.86 -25.43
CA GLY A 88 26.68 -8.10 -24.99
C GLY A 88 27.43 -7.99 -23.66
N GLN A 89 27.25 -6.89 -22.93
CA GLN A 89 27.69 -6.76 -21.54
C GLN A 89 26.47 -6.74 -20.62
N THR A 90 26.52 -7.56 -19.57
CA THR A 90 25.57 -7.52 -18.47
C THR A 90 25.88 -6.29 -17.61
N ILE A 91 24.90 -5.40 -17.43
CA ILE A 91 25.03 -4.29 -16.50
C ILE A 91 24.55 -4.76 -15.12
N GLU A 92 25.49 -5.13 -14.26
CA GLU A 92 25.21 -5.65 -12.90
C GLU A 92 24.43 -4.63 -12.04
N ASP A 93 24.67 -3.32 -12.26
CA ASP A 93 23.99 -2.22 -11.56
C ASP A 93 22.53 -2.00 -12.01
N MET A 94 22.07 -2.71 -13.06
CA MET A 94 20.70 -2.66 -13.58
C MET A 94 19.97 -3.98 -13.37
N ALA A 95 20.06 -4.52 -12.14
CA ALA A 95 19.22 -5.62 -11.73
C ALA A 95 17.75 -5.15 -11.65
N LEU A 96 16.91 -5.70 -12.51
CA LEU A 96 15.46 -5.53 -12.47
C LEU A 96 14.87 -6.55 -11.49
N ASP A 97 14.12 -6.06 -10.50
CA ASP A 97 13.24 -6.92 -9.71
C ASP A 97 12.07 -7.36 -10.58
N VAL A 98 12.05 -8.64 -10.92
CA VAL A 98 11.03 -9.26 -11.77
C VAL A 98 9.67 -9.37 -11.06
N ASP A 99 9.66 -9.18 -9.74
CA ASP A 99 8.49 -9.29 -8.88
C ASP A 99 8.03 -7.93 -8.34
N CYS A 100 8.38 -6.84 -9.02
CA CYS A 100 7.97 -5.48 -8.65
C CYS A 100 6.44 -5.27 -8.66
N ASP A 101 5.67 -6.14 -9.32
CA ASP A 101 4.20 -6.15 -9.32
C ASP A 101 3.59 -7.03 -8.20
N LYS A 102 4.42 -7.64 -7.34
CA LYS A 102 3.97 -8.52 -6.26
C LYS A 102 3.84 -7.77 -4.95
N GLY A 103 2.68 -7.92 -4.34
CA GLY A 103 2.28 -7.18 -3.16
C GLY A 103 0.79 -7.24 -2.94
N LEU A 104 0.37 -6.69 -1.79
CA LEU A 104 -1.04 -6.43 -1.49
C LEU A 104 -1.13 -4.99 -1.00
N GLY A 105 -2.08 -4.23 -1.53
CA GLY A 105 -2.26 -2.82 -1.20
C GLY A 105 -3.70 -2.48 -0.88
N ILE A 106 -3.86 -1.39 -0.13
CA ILE A 106 -5.13 -0.70 0.09
C ILE A 106 -5.00 0.70 -0.49
N SER A 107 -5.90 1.06 -1.40
CA SER A 107 -6.01 2.41 -1.94
C SER A 107 -7.36 3.02 -1.65
N TYR A 108 -7.42 4.35 -1.52
CA TYR A 108 -8.69 5.09 -1.63
C TYR A 108 -8.84 5.67 -3.04
N ILE A 109 -10.09 5.82 -3.47
CA ILE A 109 -10.47 6.33 -4.79
C ILE A 109 -11.68 7.25 -4.63
N MET A 110 -11.66 8.35 -5.37
CA MET A 110 -12.77 9.29 -5.46
C MET A 110 -13.71 8.89 -6.60
N SER A 111 -15.02 9.04 -6.40
CA SER A 111 -16.04 8.62 -7.38
C SER A 111 -16.01 9.36 -8.72
N ASN A 112 -15.33 10.50 -8.77
CA ASN A 112 -15.10 11.26 -9.99
C ASN A 112 -13.82 10.84 -10.73
N SER A 113 -13.03 9.88 -10.21
CA SER A 113 -11.87 9.37 -10.91
C SER A 113 -12.28 8.63 -12.18
N LYS A 114 -11.52 8.84 -13.25
CA LYS A 114 -11.71 8.11 -14.50
C LYS A 114 -11.38 6.64 -14.30
N SER A 115 -12.10 5.78 -15.02
CA SER A 115 -11.87 4.35 -14.95
C SER A 115 -12.08 3.64 -16.27
N PHE A 116 -11.43 2.49 -16.40
CA PHE A 116 -11.52 1.61 -17.57
C PHE A 116 -11.45 0.15 -17.15
N LEU A 117 -12.02 -0.75 -17.96
CA LEU A 117 -11.97 -2.19 -17.70
C LEU A 117 -10.71 -2.79 -18.33
N ASN A 118 -10.01 -3.63 -17.57
CA ASN A 118 -8.92 -4.43 -18.11
C ASN A 118 -9.45 -5.75 -18.73
N ILE A 119 -8.54 -6.54 -19.30
CA ILE A 119 -8.85 -7.83 -19.95
C ILE A 119 -9.43 -8.85 -18.96
N ALA A 120 -9.05 -8.76 -17.68
CA ALA A 120 -9.58 -9.60 -16.60
C ALA A 120 -10.95 -9.14 -16.09
N GLY A 121 -11.51 -8.04 -16.61
CA GLY A 121 -12.78 -7.47 -16.16
C GLY A 121 -12.68 -6.64 -14.88
N HIS A 122 -11.48 -6.37 -14.37
CA HIS A 122 -11.27 -5.46 -13.24
C HIS A 122 -11.35 -4.01 -13.69
N THR A 123 -11.96 -3.16 -12.87
CA THR A 123 -11.95 -1.71 -13.07
C THR A 123 -10.62 -1.14 -12.59
N LEU A 124 -9.89 -0.50 -13.49
CA LEU A 124 -8.70 0.27 -13.20
C LEU A 124 -9.09 1.74 -13.07
N PHE A 125 -8.59 2.39 -12.04
CA PHE A 125 -8.86 3.80 -11.73
C PHE A 125 -7.60 4.61 -12.01
N GLU A 126 -7.74 5.74 -12.71
CA GLU A 126 -6.59 6.62 -13.00
C GLU A 126 -6.02 7.23 -11.72
N ASP A 127 -6.89 7.63 -10.78
CA ASP A 127 -6.50 8.25 -9.51
C ASP A 127 -6.77 7.29 -8.34
N SER A 128 -5.87 6.30 -8.20
CA SER A 128 -5.86 5.37 -7.07
C SER A 128 -4.72 5.72 -6.13
N HIS A 129 -5.05 5.98 -4.86
CA HIS A 129 -4.11 6.53 -3.88
C HIS A 129 -3.77 5.51 -2.80
N LEU A 130 -2.52 5.01 -2.77
CA LEU A 130 -2.08 3.94 -1.87
C LEU A 130 -1.90 4.45 -0.42
N ILE A 131 -2.57 3.79 0.53
CA ILE A 131 -2.53 4.17 1.96
C ILE A 131 -2.05 3.05 2.90
N HIS A 132 -1.90 1.84 2.38
CA HIS A 132 -1.32 0.71 3.09
C HIS A 132 -0.86 -0.33 2.09
N TYR A 133 0.21 -1.06 2.40
CA TYR A 133 0.73 -2.10 1.52
C TYR A 133 1.58 -3.10 2.29
N ILE A 134 1.85 -4.24 1.66
CA ILE A 134 2.98 -5.13 1.93
C ILE A 134 3.55 -5.51 0.57
N ASP A 135 4.87 -5.40 0.40
CA ASP A 135 5.52 -5.71 -0.87
C ASP A 135 6.89 -6.36 -0.69
N ASN A 136 7.56 -6.66 -1.81
CA ASN A 136 8.84 -7.34 -1.82
C ASN A 136 10.01 -6.41 -1.41
N GLN A 137 10.01 -5.12 -1.81
CA GLN A 137 11.23 -4.28 -1.76
C GLN A 137 11.04 -2.75 -1.78
N PHE A 138 9.83 -2.18 -1.73
CA PHE A 138 9.71 -0.71 -1.81
C PHE A 138 9.69 -0.06 -0.42
N THR A 139 10.86 0.00 0.21
CA THR A 139 11.08 0.89 1.37
C THR A 139 10.74 2.34 1.02
N ASP A 140 10.96 2.72 -0.22
CA ASP A 140 10.77 4.08 -0.75
C ASP A 140 9.29 4.45 -0.93
N LEU A 141 8.35 3.51 -0.77
CA LEU A 141 6.91 3.82 -0.84
C LEU A 141 6.36 4.42 0.45
N LYS A 142 7.03 4.26 1.59
CA LYS A 142 6.52 4.76 2.87
C LYS A 142 6.29 6.28 2.89
N PRO A 143 7.20 7.13 2.36
CA PRO A 143 6.95 8.57 2.25
C PRO A 143 5.71 8.88 1.42
N TYR A 144 5.56 8.24 0.25
CA TYR A 144 4.40 8.42 -0.61
C TYR A 144 3.10 8.01 0.09
N VAL A 145 3.11 6.89 0.81
CA VAL A 145 1.94 6.44 1.58
C VAL A 145 1.61 7.39 2.72
N LEU A 146 2.61 8.01 3.36
CA LEU A 146 2.38 9.04 4.36
C LEU A 146 1.70 10.27 3.76
N ASP A 147 2.19 10.76 2.62
CA ASP A 147 1.58 11.89 1.90
C ASP A 147 0.13 11.58 1.50
N GLU A 148 -0.14 10.35 1.05
CA GLU A 148 -1.49 9.92 0.70
C GLU A 148 -2.41 9.79 1.91
N LEU A 149 -1.90 9.39 3.07
CA LEU A 149 -2.66 9.38 4.32
C LEU A 149 -2.99 10.79 4.82
N ILE A 150 -2.08 11.76 4.60
CA ILE A 150 -2.31 13.18 4.89
C ILE A 150 -3.40 13.72 3.95
N LEU A 151 -3.30 13.41 2.65
CA LEU A 151 -4.30 13.80 1.66
C LEU A 151 -5.66 13.17 1.97
N GLU A 152 -5.71 11.87 2.27
CA GLU A 152 -6.91 11.15 2.71
C GLU A 152 -7.58 11.90 3.87
N TYR A 153 -6.83 12.18 4.94
CA TYR A 153 -7.38 12.88 6.09
C TYR A 153 -7.91 14.29 5.73
N SER A 154 -7.21 15.03 4.86
CA SER A 154 -7.65 16.35 4.40
C SER A 154 -8.97 16.30 3.62
N LEU A 155 -9.21 15.21 2.87
CA LEU A 155 -10.49 14.98 2.18
C LEU A 155 -11.61 14.71 3.20
N TYR A 156 -11.32 13.95 4.25
CA TYR A 156 -12.26 13.74 5.36
C TYR A 156 -12.63 15.04 6.06
N GLU A 157 -11.69 15.97 6.22
CA GLU A 157 -11.99 17.30 6.76
C GLU A 157 -12.78 18.17 5.79
N LYS A 158 -12.30 18.30 4.56
CA LYS A 158 -12.92 19.16 3.53
C LYS A 158 -14.37 18.80 3.26
N PHE A 159 -14.71 17.51 3.28
CA PHE A 159 -16.05 17.02 2.97
C PHE A 159 -16.83 16.57 4.20
N GLU A 160 -16.32 16.83 5.40
CA GLU A 160 -16.96 16.49 6.68
C GLU A 160 -17.37 15.01 6.75
N TYR A 161 -16.46 14.11 6.36
CA TYR A 161 -16.65 12.67 6.56
C TYR A 161 -16.48 12.31 8.04
N GLY A 162 -17.22 11.29 8.49
CA GLY A 162 -17.05 10.73 9.83
C GLY A 162 -15.67 10.08 9.95
N ARG A 163 -14.89 10.43 10.97
CA ARG A 163 -13.51 9.94 11.17
C ARG A 163 -13.36 8.95 12.34
N LYS A 164 -14.45 8.72 13.08
CA LYS A 164 -14.46 8.04 14.39
C LYS A 164 -13.28 8.55 15.25
N ASN A 165 -12.52 7.65 15.88
CA ASN A 165 -11.32 7.93 16.68
C ASN A 165 -10.02 7.52 15.96
N TYR A 166 -10.02 7.46 14.62
CA TYR A 166 -8.84 7.04 13.86
C TYR A 166 -7.82 8.16 13.62
N LYS A 167 -8.14 9.41 13.96
CA LYS A 167 -7.18 10.51 13.86
C LYS A 167 -5.98 10.24 14.75
N ILE A 168 -4.79 10.34 14.17
CA ILE A 168 -3.53 10.44 14.88
C ILE A 168 -2.79 11.67 14.36
N ASP A 169 -2.12 12.38 15.27
CA ASP A 169 -1.27 13.51 14.92
C ASP A 169 0.15 12.98 14.77
N PHE A 170 0.72 13.13 13.57
CA PHE A 170 2.03 12.62 13.21
C PHE A 170 3.04 13.76 13.11
N ASP A 171 4.17 13.61 13.79
CA ASP A 171 5.23 14.60 13.82
C ASP A 171 6.20 14.37 12.65
N ILE A 172 6.22 15.30 11.70
CA ILE A 172 7.13 15.31 10.54
C ILE A 172 8.23 16.37 10.67
N SER A 173 8.43 16.92 11.86
CA SER A 173 9.40 17.99 12.12
C SER A 173 10.84 17.59 11.78
N GLY A 174 11.16 16.29 11.76
CA GLY A 174 12.47 15.81 11.32
C GLY A 174 12.83 16.13 9.86
N LEU A 175 11.88 16.66 9.06
CA LEU A 175 12.07 17.06 7.67
C LEU A 175 12.24 18.58 7.47
N PHE A 176 11.96 19.39 8.50
CA PHE A 176 11.88 20.85 8.38
C PHE A 176 12.51 21.52 9.61
N GLU A 177 12.86 22.80 9.49
CA GLU A 177 13.39 23.55 10.65
C GLU A 177 12.32 23.81 11.72
N ASP A 178 11.04 23.77 11.33
CA ASP A 178 9.90 24.01 12.19
C ASP A 178 9.24 22.72 12.70
N THR A 179 8.57 22.81 13.85
CA THR A 179 7.70 21.73 14.31
C THR A 179 6.47 21.61 13.41
N ILE A 180 6.38 20.54 12.63
CA ILE A 180 5.25 20.28 11.73
C ILE A 180 4.53 19.01 12.15
N ILE A 181 3.29 19.18 12.58
CA ILE A 181 2.38 18.08 12.95
C ILE A 181 1.32 17.95 11.87
N LYS A 182 1.20 16.76 11.26
CA LYS A 182 0.20 16.44 10.25
C LYS A 182 -0.77 15.39 10.76
N PRO A 183 -2.09 15.63 10.70
CA PRO A 183 -3.07 14.63 11.07
C PRO A 183 -3.23 13.59 9.94
N ILE A 184 -3.31 12.32 10.32
CA ILE A 184 -3.59 11.20 9.40
C ILE A 184 -4.64 10.26 10.00
N LEU A 185 -5.22 9.40 9.16
CA LEU A 185 -6.01 8.26 9.64
C LEU A 185 -5.08 7.08 9.96
N LYS A 186 -5.22 6.53 11.18
CA LYS A 186 -4.38 5.44 11.68
C LYS A 186 -4.30 4.25 10.71
N THR A 187 -3.11 3.72 10.53
CA THR A 187 -2.78 2.52 9.75
C THR A 187 -1.81 1.65 10.57
N PRO A 188 -1.68 0.33 10.29
CA PRO A 188 -0.68 -0.53 10.94
C PRO A 188 0.78 -0.20 10.61
N ILE A 189 1.05 0.56 9.54
CA ILE A 189 2.43 1.02 9.23
C ILE A 189 2.89 1.96 10.33
N TYR A 190 4.11 1.70 10.84
CA TYR A 190 4.78 2.58 11.77
C TYR A 190 5.74 3.49 11.01
N PHE A 191 5.56 4.81 11.16
CA PHE A 191 6.34 5.83 10.44
C PHE A 191 7.44 6.51 11.29
N GLY A 192 7.69 6.07 12.53
CA GLY A 192 8.56 6.79 13.47
C GLY A 192 10.08 6.70 13.23
N ILE A 193 10.74 7.88 13.28
CA ILE A 193 12.17 8.24 13.51
C ILE A 193 13.26 7.67 12.58
N TYR A 194 13.08 6.58 11.85
CA TYR A 194 14.06 6.14 10.83
C TYR A 194 13.37 5.77 9.52
N ASP A 195 13.10 6.80 8.70
CA ASP A 195 12.91 6.69 7.23
C ASP A 195 13.10 8.05 6.51
N LEU A 196 13.55 9.11 7.20
CA LEU A 196 13.55 10.49 6.67
C LEU A 196 14.72 10.80 5.72
N GLU A 197 15.81 10.02 5.76
CA GLU A 197 16.92 10.17 4.79
C GLU A 197 16.48 9.82 3.35
N SER A 198 15.45 8.99 3.18
CA SER A 198 14.88 8.67 1.86
C SER A 198 14.07 9.84 1.27
N ILE A 199 13.39 10.63 2.12
CA ILE A 199 12.52 11.74 1.72
C ILE A 199 13.33 12.93 1.20
N LEU A 200 14.48 13.21 1.82
CA LEU A 200 15.37 14.31 1.42
C LEU A 200 16.03 14.11 0.05
N ASN A 201 16.09 12.89 -0.47
CA ASN A 201 16.64 12.61 -1.81
C ASN A 201 15.59 12.78 -2.93
N MET A 202 14.34 13.14 -2.62
CA MET A 202 13.24 13.29 -3.59
C MET A 202 12.74 14.74 -3.76
N ILE A 203 13.28 15.69 -2.98
CA ILE A 203 13.00 17.14 -3.07
C ILE A 203 14.20 17.85 -3.70
#